data_AF-A0A7S4SR95-F1
#
_entry.id   AF-A0A7S4SR95-F1
#
_cell.length_a   1.000
_cell.length_b   1.000
_cell.length_c   1.000
_cell.angle_alpha   90.00
_cell.angle_beta   90.00
_cell.angle_gamma   90.00
#
_symmetry.space_group_name_H-M   'P 1'
#
loop_
_entity.id
_entity.type
_entity.pdbx_description
1 polymer ?
#
loop_
_entity_poly.entity_id
_entity_poly.type
_entity_poly.pdbx_seq_one_letter_code
_entity_poly.pdbx_strand_id
1 'polypeptide(L)'
;NPLPSVLSRSGVVAFNERPSSSDMYEKMLALNGEASYDSGFMSESYSQAFVDAYRQNSILHGSLYEMTTNTIFPETRLGDQLEMVAKLIKTRVERGKERELFYVRIGGFDTHANVGPELATKFDEVNGALEAFVIEMKHQKVWDNTTIVQFSEFARTLSPNGNGGTDHGWGGQYFVAGGSINGGQ
;
A
#
# COMPACT_ATOMS: atom_id res chain seq x y z
N ASN A 1 -5.47 14.03 -12.42
CA ASN A 1 -5.29 12.68 -11.84
C ASN A 1 -4.06 12.69 -10.94
N PRO A 2 -4.16 12.28 -9.67
CA PRO A 2 -2.98 12.17 -8.83
C PRO A 2 -2.01 11.15 -9.44
N LEU A 3 -0.70 11.44 -9.35
CA LEU A 3 0.33 10.49 -9.75
C LEU A 3 0.33 9.29 -8.79
N PRO A 4 0.67 8.08 -9.27
CA PRO A 4 0.85 6.93 -8.39
C PRO A 4 1.93 7.24 -7.35
N SER A 5 1.65 6.94 -6.09
CA SER A 5 2.58 7.13 -4.98
C SER A 5 2.84 5.82 -4.25
N VAL A 6 4.08 5.60 -3.83
CA VAL A 6 4.46 4.47 -3.00
C VAL A 6 4.50 4.92 -1.54
N LEU A 7 3.81 4.19 -0.68
CA LEU A 7 3.79 4.44 0.76
C LEU A 7 4.40 3.26 1.50
N SER A 8 5.08 3.54 2.60
CA SER A 8 5.57 2.49 3.48
C SER A 8 4.39 1.88 4.24
N ARG A 9 4.47 0.57 4.48
CA ARG A 9 3.55 -0.16 5.37
C ARG A 9 3.56 0.39 6.81
N SER A 10 4.67 1.03 7.21
CA SER A 10 4.85 1.59 8.54
C SER A 10 4.42 3.06 8.65
N GLY A 11 3.82 3.62 7.60
CA GLY A 11 3.28 4.98 7.60
C GLY A 11 4.08 5.96 6.75
N VAL A 12 3.79 7.24 6.98
CA VAL A 12 4.45 8.35 6.33
C VAL A 12 5.36 9.00 7.36
N VAL A 13 6.62 9.22 7.01
CA VAL A 13 7.60 9.88 7.87
C VAL A 13 7.50 11.38 7.62
N ALA A 14 7.58 12.19 8.68
CA ALA A 14 7.63 13.63 8.50
C ALA A 14 8.91 13.99 7.74
N PHE A 15 8.79 14.92 6.78
CA PHE A 15 9.98 15.43 6.15
C PHE A 15 10.77 16.23 7.19
N ASN A 16 12.04 15.85 7.40
CA ASN A 16 12.95 16.56 8.29
C ASN A 16 12.46 16.66 9.74
N GLU A 17 12.27 15.52 10.39
CA GLU A 17 11.85 15.40 11.81
C GLU A 17 12.75 16.15 12.80
N ARG A 18 14.00 16.46 12.42
CA ARG A 18 15.00 17.11 13.27
C ARG A 18 15.66 18.27 12.53
N PRO A 19 14.93 19.38 12.29
CA PRO A 19 15.45 20.49 11.52
C PRO A 19 16.59 21.19 12.27
N SER A 20 17.64 21.60 11.54
CA SER A 20 18.71 22.42 12.12
C SER A 20 18.30 23.86 12.42
N SER A 21 17.17 24.33 11.89
CA SER A 21 16.55 25.62 12.21
C SER A 21 15.02 25.56 12.10
N SER A 22 14.31 26.37 12.89
CA SER A 22 12.83 26.40 12.89
C SER A 22 12.23 26.88 11.56
N ASP A 23 12.97 27.65 10.78
CA ASP A 23 12.58 28.20 9.48
C ASP A 23 13.07 27.36 8.29
N MET A 24 13.62 26.17 8.54
CA MET A 24 14.19 25.34 7.47
C MET A 24 13.18 25.01 6.37
N TYR A 25 11.91 24.86 6.73
CA TYR A 25 10.85 24.60 5.76
C TYR A 25 10.62 25.79 4.81
N GLU A 26 10.49 27.00 5.36
CA GLU A 26 10.31 28.22 4.57
C GLU A 26 11.53 28.46 3.67
N LYS A 27 12.74 28.23 4.19
CA LYS A 27 13.97 28.31 3.40
C LYS A 27 13.99 27.31 2.26
N MET A 28 13.56 26.06 2.51
CA MET A 28 13.51 25.03 1.48
C MET A 28 12.50 25.37 0.38
N LEU A 29 11.31 25.85 0.75
CA LEU A 29 10.31 26.29 -0.23
C LEU A 29 10.80 27.49 -1.04
N ALA A 30 11.43 28.47 -0.39
CA ALA A 30 11.99 29.64 -1.05
C ALA A 30 13.06 29.22 -2.07
N LEU A 31 14.01 28.38 -1.68
CA LEU A 31 15.08 27.88 -2.56
C LEU A 31 14.53 27.12 -3.78
N ASN A 32 13.44 26.35 -3.62
CA ASN A 32 12.83 25.62 -4.74
C ASN A 32 11.78 26.45 -5.50
N GLY A 33 11.44 27.65 -5.02
CA GLY A 33 10.54 28.59 -5.69
C GLY A 33 11.27 29.69 -6.48
N GLU A 34 12.59 29.83 -6.31
CA GLU A 34 13.42 30.80 -7.03
C GLU A 34 13.83 30.25 -8.40
N ALA A 35 13.01 30.52 -9.43
CA ALA A 35 13.46 30.41 -10.82
C ALA A 35 14.23 31.68 -11.23
N SER A 36 15.43 31.50 -11.78
CA SER A 36 16.26 32.57 -12.36
C SER A 36 16.37 32.42 -13.87
N TYR A 37 16.84 33.46 -14.57
CA TYR A 37 17.08 33.41 -16.01
C TYR A 37 18.04 32.27 -16.44
N ASP A 38 18.96 31.84 -15.56
CA ASP A 38 19.91 30.77 -15.81
C ASP A 38 19.38 29.38 -15.38
N SER A 39 18.15 29.30 -14.89
CA SER A 39 17.56 28.03 -14.45
C SER A 39 17.21 27.18 -15.65
N GLY A 40 17.84 26.01 -15.74
CA GLY A 40 17.52 25.04 -16.78
C GLY A 40 16.17 24.37 -16.51
N PHE A 41 15.47 23.97 -17.58
CA PHE A 41 14.20 23.23 -17.52
C PHE A 41 14.22 22.06 -16.53
N MET A 42 15.33 21.32 -16.44
CA MET A 42 15.49 20.19 -15.51
C MET A 42 15.51 20.64 -14.04
N SER A 43 16.16 21.77 -13.75
CA SER A 43 16.23 22.33 -12.39
C SER A 43 14.85 22.81 -11.95
N GLU A 44 14.13 23.54 -12.81
CA GLU A 44 12.77 24.00 -12.51
C GLU A 44 11.81 22.82 -12.32
N SER A 45 11.88 21.82 -13.21
CA SER A 45 11.04 20.62 -13.12
C SER A 45 11.31 19.84 -11.83
N TYR A 46 12.59 19.71 -11.44
CA TYR A 46 12.97 19.06 -10.20
C TYR A 46 12.46 19.82 -8.97
N SER A 47 12.69 21.14 -8.92
CA SER A 47 12.26 21.99 -7.80
C SER A 47 10.74 21.96 -7.62
N GLN A 48 9.99 22.03 -8.71
CA GLN A 48 8.52 21.91 -8.68
C GLN A 48 8.09 20.53 -8.18
N ALA A 49 8.65 19.45 -8.74
CA ALA A 49 8.33 18.09 -8.31
C ALA A 49 8.65 17.85 -6.83
N PHE A 50 9.75 18.43 -6.33
CA PHE A 50 10.14 18.34 -4.94
C PHE A 50 9.18 19.09 -4.00
N VAL A 51 8.79 20.32 -4.34
CA VAL A 51 7.80 21.10 -3.56
C VAL A 51 6.46 20.38 -3.52
N ASP A 52 6.02 19.83 -4.65
CA ASP A 52 4.76 19.08 -4.74
C ASP A 52 4.83 17.78 -3.91
N ALA A 53 5.92 17.03 -4.01
CA ALA A 53 6.15 15.82 -3.22
C ALA A 53 6.17 16.13 -1.72
N TYR A 54 6.83 17.22 -1.31
CA TYR A 54 6.83 17.64 0.08
C TYR A 54 5.41 17.96 0.56
N ARG A 55 4.65 18.79 -0.18
CA ARG A 55 3.30 19.21 0.22
C ARG A 55 2.40 18.00 0.37
N GLN A 56 2.47 17.08 -0.58
CA GLN A 56 1.73 15.82 -0.52
C GLN A 56 2.15 14.96 0.68
N ASN A 57 3.45 14.85 0.98
CA ASN A 57 3.94 14.11 2.14
C ASN A 57 3.45 14.73 3.45
N SER A 58 3.48 16.06 3.58
CA SER A 58 3.01 16.77 4.78
C SER A 58 1.52 16.54 5.04
N ILE A 59 0.69 16.64 3.99
CA ILE A 59 -0.76 16.35 4.10
C ILE A 59 -0.99 14.90 4.51
N LEU A 60 -0.33 13.94 3.85
CA LEU A 60 -0.48 12.52 4.16
C LEU A 60 0.00 12.18 5.58
N HIS A 61 1.14 12.73 5.99
CA HIS A 61 1.65 12.58 7.35
C HIS A 61 0.61 13.10 8.37
N GLY A 62 0.13 14.34 8.18
CA GLY A 62 -0.87 14.93 9.07
C GLY A 62 -2.15 14.11 9.20
N SER A 63 -2.65 13.55 8.10
CA SER A 63 -3.84 12.71 8.11
C SER A 63 -3.62 11.31 8.72
N LEU A 64 -2.42 10.74 8.61
CA LEU A 64 -2.16 9.34 8.96
C LEU A 64 -1.45 9.14 10.30
N TYR A 65 -0.69 10.13 10.79
CA TYR A 65 0.23 9.96 11.92
C TYR A 65 -0.46 9.49 13.20
N GLU A 66 -1.61 10.07 13.55
CA GLU A 66 -2.40 9.65 14.73
C GLU A 66 -3.58 8.72 14.36
N MET A 67 -3.68 8.33 13.08
CA MET A 67 -4.82 7.55 12.62
C MET A 67 -4.71 6.10 13.08
N THR A 68 -5.76 5.62 13.75
CA THR A 68 -5.88 4.25 14.24
C THR A 68 -7.00 3.50 13.52
N THR A 69 -6.90 2.18 13.49
CA THR A 69 -7.97 1.27 13.07
C THR A 69 -8.76 0.80 14.28
N ASN A 70 -10.01 0.36 14.07
CA ASN A 70 -10.82 -0.25 15.12
C ASN A 70 -10.53 -1.76 15.26
N THR A 71 -9.80 -2.32 14.31
CA THR A 71 -9.43 -3.72 14.20
C THR A 71 -7.92 -3.84 14.35
N ILE A 72 -7.45 -4.82 15.13
CA ILE A 72 -6.04 -5.16 15.22
C ILE A 72 -5.68 -6.02 14.01
N PHE A 73 -4.69 -5.58 13.24
CA PHE A 73 -4.15 -6.34 12.11
C PHE A 73 -3.06 -7.30 12.61
N PRO A 74 -2.91 -8.49 12.01
CA PRO A 74 -1.79 -9.38 12.34
C PRO A 74 -0.45 -8.70 12.04
N GLU A 75 0.53 -8.89 12.92
CA GLU A 75 1.92 -8.38 12.78
C GLU A 75 2.68 -9.13 11.67
N THR A 76 2.25 -8.91 10.44
CA THR A 76 2.70 -9.57 9.22
C THR A 76 2.88 -8.55 8.13
N ARG A 77 3.66 -8.87 7.10
CA ARG A 77 3.92 -7.91 6.03
C ARG A 77 2.64 -7.52 5.30
N LEU A 78 1.74 -8.45 5.04
CA LEU A 78 0.45 -8.15 4.42
C LEU A 78 -0.50 -7.43 5.38
N GLY A 79 -0.52 -7.82 6.65
CA GLY A 79 -1.28 -7.14 7.71
C GLY A 79 -0.96 -5.66 7.81
N ASP A 80 0.32 -5.30 7.95
CA ASP A 80 0.78 -3.90 8.02
C ASP A 80 0.35 -3.10 6.77
N GLN A 81 0.46 -3.70 5.58
CA GLN A 81 0.08 -3.06 4.33
C GLN A 81 -1.43 -2.79 4.28
N LEU A 82 -2.25 -3.76 4.66
CA LEU A 82 -3.70 -3.60 4.68
C LEU A 82 -4.18 -2.68 5.80
N GLU A 83 -3.50 -2.62 6.94
CA GLU A 83 -3.75 -1.62 7.98
C GLU A 83 -3.51 -0.20 7.43
N MET A 84 -2.39 0.00 6.70
CA MET A 84 -2.10 1.29 6.08
C MET A 84 -3.16 1.69 5.05
N VAL A 85 -3.62 0.75 4.22
CA VAL A 85 -4.73 0.97 3.29
C VAL A 85 -6.01 1.32 4.05
N ALA A 86 -6.30 0.66 5.17
CA ALA A 86 -7.47 0.97 5.98
C ALA A 86 -7.41 2.40 6.56
N LYS A 87 -6.23 2.88 6.98
CA LYS A 87 -6.04 4.28 7.44
C LYS A 87 -6.21 5.29 6.29
N LEU A 88 -5.72 4.95 5.09
CA LEU A 88 -5.91 5.78 3.89
C LEU A 88 -7.39 5.90 3.51
N ILE A 89 -8.15 4.80 3.58
CA ILE A 89 -9.59 4.78 3.32
C ILE A 89 -10.36 5.57 4.39
N LYS A 90 -9.93 5.49 5.66
CA LYS A 90 -10.54 6.23 6.78
C LYS A 90 -10.41 7.74 6.60
N THR A 91 -9.27 8.20 6.08
CA THR A 91 -8.96 9.62 5.82
C THR A 91 -9.45 10.14 4.46
N ARG A 92 -10.15 9.32 3.66
CA ARG A 92 -10.52 9.66 2.27
C ARG A 92 -11.29 10.98 2.14
N VAL A 93 -12.18 11.30 3.08
CA VAL A 93 -13.00 12.51 3.04
C VAL A 93 -12.13 13.76 3.21
N GLU A 94 -11.25 13.76 4.21
CA GLU A 94 -10.28 14.83 4.46
C GLU A 94 -9.32 15.02 3.29
N ARG A 95 -8.91 13.90 2.68
CA ARG A 95 -8.01 13.88 1.51
C ARG A 95 -8.74 14.18 0.19
N GLY A 96 -10.05 14.42 0.20
CA GLY A 96 -10.86 14.69 -1.00
C GLY A 96 -10.85 13.54 -2.01
N LYS A 97 -10.87 12.29 -1.54
CA LYS A 97 -10.77 11.08 -2.35
C LYS A 97 -12.10 10.36 -2.45
N GLU A 98 -12.66 10.34 -3.66
CA GLU A 98 -13.89 9.59 -3.98
C GLU A 98 -13.60 8.15 -4.43
N ARG A 99 -12.49 7.93 -5.13
CA ARG A 99 -12.04 6.63 -5.62
C ARG A 99 -10.53 6.53 -5.56
N GLU A 100 -10.04 5.45 -4.97
CA GLU A 100 -8.63 5.15 -4.88
C GLU A 100 -8.40 3.68 -5.24
N LEU A 101 -7.24 3.42 -5.83
CA LEU A 101 -6.75 2.07 -6.08
C LEU A 101 -5.50 1.87 -5.24
N PHE A 102 -5.50 0.81 -4.44
CA PHE A 102 -4.37 0.44 -3.62
C PHE A 102 -3.80 -0.87 -4.12
N TYR A 103 -2.47 -0.94 -4.22
CA TYR A 103 -1.76 -2.15 -4.57
C TYR A 103 -0.94 -2.60 -3.36
N VAL A 104 -1.21 -3.81 -2.88
CA VAL A 104 -0.45 -4.48 -1.83
C VAL A 104 0.09 -5.79 -2.37
N ARG A 105 1.21 -6.26 -1.82
CA ARG A 105 1.81 -7.52 -2.26
C ARG A 105 2.34 -8.36 -1.11
N ILE A 106 2.26 -9.67 -1.29
CA ILE A 106 2.91 -10.67 -0.46
C ILE A 106 3.76 -11.56 -1.39
N GLY A 107 4.99 -11.83 -0.97
CA GLY A 107 5.94 -12.67 -1.71
C GLY A 107 6.31 -13.93 -0.92
N GLY A 108 7.28 -14.68 -1.44
CA GLY A 108 7.73 -15.94 -0.85
C GLY A 108 6.88 -17.15 -1.27
N PHE A 109 6.22 -17.07 -2.42
CA PHE A 109 5.53 -18.18 -3.05
C PHE A 109 6.40 -18.94 -4.06
N ASP A 110 7.60 -18.45 -4.36
CA ASP A 110 8.54 -19.13 -5.26
C ASP A 110 9.49 -20.06 -4.50
N THR A 111 9.07 -21.32 -4.39
CA THR A 111 9.48 -22.34 -3.42
C THR A 111 9.55 -23.69 -4.12
N HIS A 112 10.76 -24.15 -4.40
CA HIS A 112 10.99 -25.36 -5.22
C HIS A 112 11.03 -26.66 -4.40
N ALA A 113 10.84 -26.57 -3.08
CA ALA A 113 10.77 -27.66 -2.11
C ALA A 113 9.89 -27.20 -0.93
N ASN A 114 9.51 -28.13 -0.04
CA ASN A 114 8.77 -27.83 1.19
C ASN A 114 7.47 -27.00 1.00
N VAL A 115 6.82 -27.18 -0.15
CA VAL A 115 5.70 -26.34 -0.61
C VAL A 115 4.53 -26.34 0.37
N GLY A 116 4.18 -27.51 0.94
CA GLY A 116 3.04 -27.63 1.85
C GLY A 116 3.15 -26.75 3.10
N PRO A 117 4.18 -26.92 3.94
CA PRO A 117 4.38 -26.08 5.14
C PRO A 117 4.54 -24.59 4.82
N GLU A 118 5.23 -24.25 3.73
CA GLU A 118 5.41 -22.86 3.34
C GLU A 118 4.10 -22.21 2.89
N LEU A 119 3.30 -22.91 2.08
CA LEU A 119 1.98 -22.42 1.68
C LEU A 119 1.02 -22.31 2.85
N ALA A 120 1.04 -23.25 3.81
CA ALA A 120 0.21 -23.15 5.02
C ALA A 120 0.50 -21.85 5.77
N THR A 121 1.77 -21.55 6.01
CA THR A 121 2.19 -20.30 6.67
C THR A 121 1.76 -19.06 5.88
N LYS A 122 1.84 -19.10 4.54
CA LYS A 122 1.43 -17.97 3.69
C LYS A 122 -0.07 -17.79 3.64
N PHE A 123 -0.84 -18.87 3.62
CA PHE A 123 -2.30 -18.81 3.64
C PHE A 123 -2.81 -18.33 4.99
N ASP A 124 -2.15 -18.67 6.10
CA ASP A 124 -2.48 -18.10 7.41
C ASP A 124 -2.26 -16.58 7.44
N GLU A 125 -1.15 -16.06 6.89
CA GLU A 125 -0.91 -14.62 6.73
C GLU A 125 -1.99 -13.95 5.86
N VAL A 126 -2.32 -14.55 4.71
CA VAL A 126 -3.35 -14.02 3.81
C VAL A 126 -4.73 -14.01 4.48
N ASN A 127 -5.11 -15.11 5.12
CA ASN A 127 -6.42 -15.24 5.78
C ASN A 127 -6.57 -14.21 6.90
N GLY A 128 -5.61 -14.13 7.82
CA GLY A 128 -5.68 -13.19 8.94
C GLY A 128 -5.68 -11.73 8.49
N ALA A 129 -4.87 -11.38 7.48
CA ALA A 129 -4.79 -10.01 6.99
C ALA A 129 -6.08 -9.59 6.25
N LEU A 130 -6.66 -10.47 5.42
CA LEU A 130 -7.92 -10.20 4.74
C LEU A 130 -9.11 -10.15 5.70
N GLU A 131 -9.15 -11.05 6.70
CA GLU A 131 -10.21 -11.04 7.72
C GLU A 131 -10.21 -9.71 8.49
N ALA A 132 -9.05 -9.28 9.00
CA ALA A 132 -8.91 -8.00 9.69
C ALA A 132 -9.31 -6.83 8.79
N PHE A 133 -8.90 -6.84 7.52
CA PHE A 133 -9.26 -5.81 6.56
C PHE A 133 -10.78 -5.73 6.32
N VAL A 134 -11.46 -6.87 6.12
CA VAL A 134 -12.91 -6.92 5.94
C VAL A 134 -13.64 -6.38 7.16
N ILE A 135 -13.22 -6.79 8.37
CA ILE A 135 -13.80 -6.30 9.63
C ILE A 135 -13.64 -4.78 9.73
N GLU A 136 -12.45 -4.26 9.42
CA GLU A 136 -12.18 -2.82 9.49
C GLU A 136 -13.00 -2.04 8.46
N MET A 137 -13.15 -2.53 7.23
CA MET A 137 -14.00 -1.88 6.22
C MET A 137 -15.47 -1.86 6.64
N LYS A 138 -15.94 -2.88 7.37
CA LYS A 138 -17.29 -2.90 7.97
C LYS A 138 -17.40 -1.90 9.11
N HIS A 139 -16.41 -1.81 10.00
CA HIS A 139 -16.36 -0.79 11.07
C HIS A 139 -16.39 0.63 10.51
N GLN A 140 -15.69 0.87 9.41
CA GLN A 140 -15.66 2.15 8.71
C GLN A 140 -16.93 2.40 7.85
N LYS A 141 -17.86 1.45 7.78
CA LYS A 141 -19.11 1.50 6.99
C LYS A 141 -18.86 1.74 5.49
N VAL A 142 -17.80 1.14 4.97
CA VAL A 142 -17.39 1.26 3.56
C VAL A 142 -17.24 -0.08 2.85
N TRP A 143 -17.52 -1.20 3.53
CA TRP A 143 -17.40 -2.53 2.93
C TRP A 143 -18.16 -2.69 1.60
N ASP A 144 -19.36 -2.12 1.50
CA ASP A 144 -20.16 -2.16 0.27
C ASP A 144 -19.53 -1.32 -0.86
N ASN A 145 -18.63 -0.41 -0.54
CA ASN A 145 -17.86 0.40 -1.49
C ASN A 145 -16.42 -0.13 -1.69
N THR A 146 -16.08 -1.30 -1.14
CA THR A 146 -14.75 -1.90 -1.23
C THR A 146 -14.80 -3.14 -2.12
N THR A 147 -13.87 -3.22 -3.07
CA THR A 147 -13.62 -4.41 -3.90
C THR A 147 -12.16 -4.82 -3.76
N ILE A 148 -11.94 -6.08 -3.43
CA ILE A 148 -10.65 -6.74 -3.37
C ILE A 148 -10.52 -7.62 -4.61
N VAL A 149 -9.45 -7.42 -5.36
CA VAL A 149 -9.07 -8.28 -6.47
C VAL A 149 -7.73 -8.91 -6.11
N GLN A 150 -7.68 -10.23 -6.04
CA GLN A 150 -6.45 -10.97 -5.88
C GLN A 150 -6.09 -11.66 -7.19
N PHE A 151 -4.80 -11.67 -7.50
CA PHE A 151 -4.24 -12.42 -8.59
C PHE A 151 -2.87 -12.97 -8.22
N SER A 152 -2.47 -14.04 -8.90
CA SER A 152 -1.13 -14.63 -8.83
C SER A 152 -0.41 -14.46 -10.17
N GLU A 153 0.91 -14.24 -10.12
CA GLU A 153 1.75 -14.10 -11.30
C GLU A 153 2.07 -15.46 -11.95
N PHE A 154 1.98 -16.55 -11.18
CA PHE A 154 2.27 -17.92 -11.62
C PHE A 154 1.43 -18.96 -10.84
N ALA A 155 1.50 -20.22 -11.26
CA ALA A 155 0.99 -21.37 -10.50
C ALA A 155 2.09 -22.42 -10.29
N ARG A 156 1.72 -23.55 -9.70
CA ARG A 156 2.59 -24.69 -9.46
C ARG A 156 2.16 -25.91 -10.26
N THR A 157 3.13 -26.72 -10.67
CA THR A 157 2.86 -28.02 -11.29
C THR A 157 2.12 -28.94 -10.32
N LEU A 158 1.15 -29.70 -10.84
CA LEU A 158 0.47 -30.75 -10.06
C LEU A 158 1.40 -31.94 -9.79
N SER A 159 2.33 -32.20 -10.70
CA SER A 159 3.32 -33.26 -10.56
C SER A 159 4.52 -32.77 -9.73
N PRO A 160 5.08 -33.61 -8.85
CA PRO A 160 6.26 -33.26 -8.08
C PRO A 160 7.49 -33.16 -8.96
N ASN A 161 8.42 -32.27 -8.59
CA ASN A 161 9.74 -32.17 -9.21
C ASN A 161 10.73 -33.18 -8.60
N GLY A 162 11.95 -33.24 -9.13
CA GLY A 162 12.99 -34.19 -8.69
C GLY A 162 13.46 -34.02 -7.24
N ASN A 163 13.11 -32.91 -6.59
CA ASN A 163 13.49 -32.59 -5.21
C ASN A 163 12.32 -32.78 -4.22
N GLY A 164 11.21 -33.40 -4.64
CA GLY A 164 10.01 -33.59 -3.82
C GLY A 164 9.19 -32.31 -3.60
N GLY A 165 9.44 -31.26 -4.37
CA GLY A 165 8.66 -30.02 -4.42
C GLY A 165 7.82 -29.92 -5.69
N THR A 166 7.56 -28.70 -6.15
CA THR A 166 6.84 -28.42 -7.42
C THR A 166 7.56 -27.35 -8.21
N ASP A 167 7.42 -27.37 -9.53
CA ASP A 167 7.98 -26.36 -10.42
C ASP A 167 6.92 -25.33 -10.82
N HIS A 168 7.33 -24.31 -11.57
CA HIS A 168 6.41 -23.29 -12.08
C HIS A 168 5.42 -23.91 -13.05
N GLY A 169 4.15 -23.55 -12.89
CA GLY A 169 3.04 -23.94 -13.74
C GLY A 169 2.39 -22.75 -14.40
N TRP A 170 1.73 -23.01 -15.53
CA TRP A 170 0.90 -22.03 -16.23
C TRP A 170 -0.47 -21.92 -15.56
N GLY A 171 -1.07 -20.72 -15.63
CA GLY A 171 -2.27 -20.38 -14.88
C GLY A 171 -1.93 -19.77 -13.51
N GLY A 172 -2.88 -19.12 -12.87
CA GLY A 172 -2.72 -18.50 -11.55
C GLY A 172 -4.02 -18.65 -10.76
N GLN A 173 -3.98 -18.35 -9.47
CA GLN A 173 -5.19 -18.25 -8.65
C GLN A 173 -5.66 -16.79 -8.64
N TYR A 174 -6.96 -16.61 -8.86
CA TYR A 174 -7.62 -15.32 -8.90
C TYR A 174 -8.92 -15.40 -8.12
N PHE A 175 -9.22 -14.39 -7.33
CA PHE A 175 -10.54 -14.20 -6.74
C PHE A 175 -10.89 -12.72 -6.64
N VAL A 176 -12.20 -12.47 -6.54
CA VAL A 176 -12.73 -11.13 -6.28
C VAL A 176 -13.69 -11.22 -5.10
N ALA A 177 -13.59 -10.27 -4.18
CA ALA A 177 -14.43 -10.16 -3.00
C ALA A 177 -14.80 -8.70 -2.73
N GLY A 178 -15.97 -8.44 -2.14
CA GLY A 178 -16.42 -7.08 -1.84
C GLY A 178 -17.87 -7.07 -1.35
N GLY A 179 -18.28 -6.00 -0.64
CA GLY A 179 -19.62 -5.95 -0.05
C GLY A 179 -20.75 -5.84 -1.07
N SER A 180 -20.49 -5.19 -2.22
CA SER A 180 -21.45 -5.08 -3.32
C SER A 180 -21.37 -6.23 -4.33
N ILE A 181 -20.57 -7.27 -4.09
CA ILE A 181 -20.41 -8.39 -5.02
C ILE A 181 -21.40 -9.50 -4.67
N ASN A 182 -22.25 -9.86 -5.64
CA ASN A 182 -23.08 -11.06 -5.56
C ASN A 182 -22.20 -12.31 -5.79
N GLY A 183 -21.57 -12.80 -4.73
CA GLY A 183 -20.71 -13.98 -4.80
C GLY A 183 -21.45 -15.27 -5.13
N GLY A 184 -20.70 -16.31 -5.55
CA GLY A 184 -21.24 -17.65 -5.83
C GLY A 184 -22.06 -17.76 -7.12
N GLN A 185 -21.90 -16.80 -8.03
CA GLN A 185 -22.51 -16.77 -9.36
C GLN A 185 -21.43 -16.88 -10.45
#